data_AF-A0AAD6BW60-F1
#
_entry.id   AF-A0AAD6BW60-F1
#
_cell.length_a   1.000
_cell.length_b   1.000
_cell.length_c   1.000
_cell.angle_alpha   90.00
_cell.angle_beta   90.00
_cell.angle_gamma   90.00
#
_symmetry.space_group_name_H-M   'P 1'
#
loop_
_entity.id
_entity.type
_entity.pdbx_description
1 polymer ?
#
loop_
_entity_poly.entity_id
_entity_poly.type
_entity_poly.pdbx_seq_one_letter_code
_entity_poly.pdbx_strand_id
1 'polypeptide(L)'
;MGKVHGSLARAGKVKAATPKASTPSEPSKRHPTKPTDVTTICSVEPQEKKKNPKGRAYKRILYTRRFVNVTMTGGKRKVHTD
;
A
#
# COMPACT_ATOMS: atom_id res chain seq x y z
N MET A 1 24.55 -4.81 38.52
CA MET A 1 23.40 -5.63 38.05
C MET A 1 22.33 -4.68 37.53
N GLY A 2 22.10 -4.65 36.21
CA GLY A 2 21.17 -3.70 35.56
C GLY A 2 19.69 -4.08 35.71
N LYS A 3 18.79 -3.18 35.30
CA LYS A 3 17.34 -3.45 35.29
C LYS A 3 17.05 -4.66 34.38
N VAL A 4 16.51 -5.72 34.96
CA VAL A 4 16.15 -6.95 34.23
C VAL A 4 14.76 -6.82 33.58
N HIS A 5 13.87 -6.01 34.15
CA HIS A 5 12.48 -5.85 33.71
C HIS A 5 12.11 -4.36 33.55
N GLY A 6 11.53 -4.03 32.39
CA GLY A 6 11.09 -2.67 32.05
C GLY A 6 9.58 -2.47 32.14
N SER A 7 9.11 -1.25 31.91
CA SER A 7 7.68 -0.91 31.95
C SER A 7 6.95 -1.38 30.70
N LEU A 8 5.83 -2.08 30.89
CA LEU A 8 4.91 -2.50 29.84
C LEU A 8 3.92 -1.40 29.40
N ALA A 9 3.93 -0.23 30.06
CA ALA A 9 2.94 0.82 29.85
C ALA A 9 2.91 1.42 28.43
N ARG A 10 3.97 1.22 27.64
CA ARG A 10 4.08 1.70 26.25
C ARG A 10 3.69 0.66 25.20
N ALA A 11 3.28 -0.55 25.61
CA ALA A 11 2.85 -1.58 24.69
C ALA A 11 1.69 -1.08 23.81
N GLY A 12 1.79 -1.29 22.49
CA GLY A 12 0.71 -0.94 21.55
C GLY A 12 0.55 0.55 21.21
N LYS A 13 1.25 1.49 21.88
CA LYS A 13 1.10 2.95 21.65
C LYS A 13 1.23 3.34 20.18
N VAL A 14 2.21 2.76 19.47
CA VAL A 14 2.47 3.08 18.05
C VAL A 14 1.30 2.66 17.16
N LYS A 15 0.75 1.45 17.35
CA LYS A 15 -0.40 0.95 16.56
C LYS A 15 -1.71 1.66 16.92
N ALA A 16 -1.84 2.12 18.16
CA ALA A 16 -3.02 2.87 18.60
C ALA A 16 -3.00 4.35 18.18
N ALA A 17 -1.80 4.94 18.04
CA ALA A 17 -1.63 6.32 17.62
C ALA A 17 -1.84 6.53 16.12
N THR A 18 -1.68 5.48 15.29
CA THR A 18 -1.94 5.58 13.84
C THR A 18 -3.46 5.71 13.58
N PRO A 19 -3.90 6.68 12.75
CA PRO A 19 -5.31 6.81 12.41
C PRO A 19 -5.83 5.53 11.73
N LYS A 20 -7.01 5.06 12.16
CA LYS A 20 -7.75 3.99 11.49
C LYS A 20 -8.48 4.60 10.30
N ALA A 21 -8.40 3.98 9.13
CA ALA A 21 -9.01 4.55 7.95
C ALA A 21 -10.55 4.45 7.98
N SER A 22 -11.20 5.17 7.07
CA SER A 22 -12.64 5.21 6.89
C SER A 22 -12.99 4.74 5.47
N THR A 23 -14.01 3.91 5.34
CA THR A 23 -14.48 3.31 4.09
C THR A 23 -14.99 4.36 3.09
N PRO A 24 -14.51 4.37 1.83
CA PRO A 24 -15.17 5.09 0.74
C PRO A 24 -16.07 4.12 -0.04
N SER A 25 -17.39 4.27 0.13
CA SER A 25 -18.40 3.67 -0.75
C SER A 25 -18.52 4.48 -2.06
N GLU A 26 -18.36 3.77 -3.19
CA GLU A 26 -18.58 4.15 -4.61
C GLU A 26 -17.67 5.19 -5.31
N PRO A 27 -17.32 4.96 -6.60
CA PRO A 27 -16.41 5.83 -7.34
C PRO A 27 -17.17 6.94 -8.08
N SER A 28 -17.37 8.11 -7.47
CA SER A 28 -17.82 9.30 -8.21
C SER A 28 -16.63 9.99 -8.87
N LYS A 29 -16.62 10.06 -10.20
CA LYS A 29 -15.69 10.86 -11.01
C LYS A 29 -15.74 12.33 -10.55
N ARG A 30 -14.65 12.91 -10.03
CA ARG A 30 -14.44 14.38 -10.04
C ARG A 30 -12.98 14.78 -10.23
N HIS A 31 -12.86 15.89 -10.98
CA HIS A 31 -11.71 16.64 -11.50
C HIS A 31 -10.67 17.07 -10.43
N PRO A 32 -9.47 17.56 -10.83
CA PRO A 32 -8.39 17.89 -9.92
C PRO A 32 -8.66 19.23 -9.21
N THR A 33 -8.70 19.21 -7.88
CA THR A 33 -8.55 20.39 -7.03
C THR A 33 -7.13 20.46 -6.47
N LYS A 34 -6.62 21.68 -6.36
CA LYS A 34 -5.24 22.11 -6.06
C LYS A 34 -4.78 21.76 -4.62
N PRO A 35 -3.46 21.90 -4.31
CA PRO A 35 -2.81 21.17 -3.24
C PRO A 35 -2.83 21.95 -1.92
N THR A 36 -3.37 21.33 -0.87
CA THR A 36 -3.11 21.73 0.51
C THR A 36 -2.81 20.50 1.35
N ASP A 37 -1.76 20.65 2.15
CA ASP A 37 -1.34 19.84 3.31
C ASP A 37 -0.57 18.54 3.03
N VAL A 38 0.74 18.76 2.85
CA VAL A 38 1.80 17.83 3.26
C VAL A 38 1.52 17.37 4.71
N THR A 39 1.72 16.07 4.94
CA THR A 39 1.47 15.31 6.19
C THR A 39 0.05 14.81 6.43
N THR A 40 -0.48 14.01 5.52
CA THR A 40 -1.32 12.87 5.91
C THR A 40 -0.77 11.61 5.26
N ILE A 41 0.02 10.84 6.02
CA ILE A 41 0.37 9.48 5.63
C ILE A 41 -0.91 8.66 5.81
N CYS A 42 -1.67 8.55 4.72
CA CYS A 42 -2.88 7.75 4.65
C CYS A 42 -2.53 6.27 4.88
N SER A 43 -2.75 5.78 6.10
CA SER A 43 -2.86 4.35 6.33
C SER A 43 -4.25 3.91 5.86
N VAL A 44 -4.31 3.48 4.60
CA VAL A 44 -5.52 3.18 3.82
C VAL A 44 -6.20 1.90 4.34
N GLU A 45 -7.50 1.96 4.62
CA GLU A 45 -8.33 0.78 4.86
C GLU A 45 -8.34 -0.07 3.59
N PRO A 46 -8.31 -1.40 3.68
CA PRO A 46 -8.21 -2.24 2.50
C PRO A 46 -9.39 -1.98 1.59
N GLN A 47 -9.16 -1.21 0.53
CA GLN A 47 -10.17 -0.92 -0.46
C GLN A 47 -10.61 -2.22 -1.12
N GLU A 48 -11.92 -2.36 -1.38
CA GLU A 48 -12.48 -3.49 -2.10
C GLU A 48 -11.94 -3.53 -3.53
N LYS A 49 -10.79 -4.17 -3.68
CA LYS A 49 -10.13 -4.37 -4.97
C LYS A 49 -10.63 -5.65 -5.62
N LYS A 50 -10.77 -5.60 -6.94
CA LYS A 50 -11.08 -6.78 -7.76
C LYS A 50 -10.12 -7.91 -7.40
N LYS A 51 -10.66 -9.11 -7.22
CA LYS A 51 -9.87 -10.28 -6.84
C LYS A 51 -8.83 -10.56 -7.93
N ASN A 52 -7.57 -10.71 -7.50
CA ASN A 52 -6.56 -11.25 -8.40
C ASN A 52 -6.92 -12.70 -8.73
N PRO A 53 -6.95 -13.08 -10.03
CA PRO A 53 -7.25 -14.44 -10.41
C PRO A 53 -6.19 -15.39 -9.84
N LYS A 54 -6.51 -16.68 -9.74
CA LYS A 54 -5.63 -17.70 -9.17
C LYS A 54 -5.12 -18.66 -10.26
N GLY A 55 -4.03 -19.38 -9.96
CA GLY A 55 -3.46 -20.41 -10.83
C GLY A 55 -2.92 -19.89 -12.17
N ARG A 56 -3.25 -20.61 -13.26
CA ARG A 56 -2.76 -20.33 -14.61
C ARG A 56 -3.12 -18.92 -15.09
N ALA A 57 -4.32 -18.44 -14.76
CA ALA A 57 -4.76 -17.10 -15.15
C ALA A 57 -3.85 -16.02 -14.57
N TYR A 58 -3.40 -16.17 -13.32
CA TYR A 58 -2.44 -15.24 -12.72
C TYR A 58 -1.06 -15.32 -13.38
N LYS A 59 -0.58 -16.53 -13.69
CA LYS A 59 0.70 -16.72 -14.39
C LYS A 59 0.70 -16.07 -15.78
N ARG A 60 -0.42 -16.10 -16.51
CA ARG A 60 -0.58 -15.39 -17.79
C ARG A 60 -0.42 -13.89 -17.62
N ILE A 61 -1.09 -13.29 -16.63
CA ILE A 61 -0.99 -11.85 -16.34
C ILE A 61 0.43 -11.45 -15.95
N LEU A 62 1.12 -12.27 -15.14
CA LEU A 62 2.52 -12.00 -14.78
C LEU A 62 3.44 -12.07 -15.99
N TYR A 63 3.25 -13.04 -16.89
CA TYR A 63 4.06 -13.19 -18.09
C TYR A 63 3.90 -11.98 -19.03
N THR A 64 2.67 -11.59 -19.32
CA THR A 64 2.42 -10.43 -20.20
C THR A 64 2.99 -9.14 -19.63
N ARG A 65 2.87 -8.92 -18.31
CA ARG A 65 3.43 -7.74 -17.63
C ARG A 65 4.96 -7.73 -17.55
N ARG A 66 5.61 -8.90 -17.45
CA ARG A 66 7.07 -9.01 -17.23
C ARG A 66 7.89 -9.12 -18.52
N PHE A 67 7.30 -9.61 -19.59
CA PHE A 67 8.03 -9.99 -20.80
C PHE A 67 7.43 -9.48 -22.12
N VAL A 68 6.10 -9.40 -22.24
CA VAL A 68 5.45 -8.99 -23.51
C VAL A 68 5.31 -7.47 -23.60
N ASN A 69 4.66 -6.86 -22.61
CA ASN A 69 4.36 -5.42 -22.61
C ASN A 69 5.37 -4.65 -21.75
N VAL A 70 6.66 -4.92 -21.94
CA VAL A 70 7.72 -4.28 -21.14
C VAL A 70 8.06 -2.92 -21.74
N THR A 71 7.81 -1.84 -21.00
CA THR A 71 8.32 -0.51 -21.33
C THR A 71 9.57 -0.23 -20.50
N MET A 72 10.76 -0.41 -21.10
CA MET A 72 12.04 -0.03 -20.49
C MET A 72 12.37 1.42 -20.83
N THR A 73 12.02 2.36 -19.94
CA THR A 73 12.52 3.74 -20.00
C THR A 73 13.94 3.81 -19.44
N GLY A 74 14.88 3.13 -20.11
CA GLY A 74 16.30 3.10 -19.77
C GLY A 74 16.66 2.37 -18.45
N GLY A 75 17.76 1.62 -18.45
CA GLY A 75 18.29 0.95 -17.25
C GLY A 75 17.72 -0.46 -16.99
N LYS A 76 18.08 -1.04 -15.82
CA LYS A 76 17.70 -2.41 -15.42
C LYS A 76 16.27 -2.44 -14.85
N ARG A 77 15.52 -3.52 -15.12
CA ARG A 77 14.15 -3.74 -14.61
C ARG A 77 14.08 -3.67 -13.08
N LYS A 78 13.20 -2.83 -12.53
CA LYS A 78 12.90 -2.73 -11.10
C LYS A 78 11.48 -3.24 -10.81
N VAL A 79 11.35 -4.17 -9.85
CA VAL A 79 10.10 -4.94 -9.63
C VAL A 79 9.27 -4.36 -8.48
N HIS A 80 9.93 -3.91 -7.43
CA HIS A 80 9.37 -3.13 -6.34
C HIS A 80 10.48 -2.18 -5.89
N THR A 81 10.12 -0.93 -5.68
CA THR A 81 11.00 0.05 -5.05
C THR A 81 10.34 0.37 -3.73
N ASP A 82 11.08 0.23 -2.63
CA ASP A 82 10.65 0.67 -1.31
C ASP A 82 10.29 2.16 -1.30
#